data_AF-A0A0F9N955-F1
#
_entry.id   AF-A0A0F9N955-F1
#
_cell.length_a   1.000
_cell.length_b   1.000
_cell.length_c   1.000
_cell.angle_alpha   90.00
_cell.angle_beta   90.00
_cell.angle_gamma   90.00
#
_symmetry.space_group_name_H-M   'P 1'
#
loop_
_entity.id
_entity.type
_entity.pdbx_description
1 polymer ?
#
loop_
_entity_poly.entity_id
_entity_poly.type
_entity_poly.pdbx_seq_one_letter_code
_entity_poly.pdbx_strand_id
1 'polypeptide(L)'
;LNILKSELDELGRDVNLYISENVHMIQPEHIEKDSAGSGVGSTRKGVAYTYADRALRKGKRVTQEALTTHGIKATIYRGLPPIAENENAIFEGAQGLMLDIDYGEYPYITSSSIMPSSVHRIDKFIGVMKSYTTRVGKGPPYHPDLPELRQKGNEFGVTTGRPRKTTWNDIDQLNYAISIVQPDEIVVTKLDILKNTPNICVYKNNKLFNIGNLDNYKDFLLETFPKIKWFSEAPHGDLIKVR
;
A
#
# COMPACT_ATOMS: atom_id res chain seq x y z
N LEU A 1 -13.45 15.64 -0.10
CA LEU A 1 -13.56 16.27 -1.45
C LEU A 1 -12.48 17.33 -1.66
N ASN A 2 -12.21 18.20 -0.69
CA ASN A 2 -11.08 19.17 -0.77
C ASN A 2 -9.75 18.53 -1.18
N ILE A 3 -9.35 17.41 -0.57
CA ILE A 3 -8.11 16.69 -0.91
C ILE A 3 -8.14 16.21 -2.37
N LEU A 4 -9.23 15.55 -2.79
CA LEU A 4 -9.40 15.11 -4.17
C LEU A 4 -9.32 16.28 -5.16
N LYS A 5 -9.93 17.43 -4.84
CA LYS A 5 -9.84 18.62 -5.69
C LYS A 5 -8.40 19.13 -5.81
N SER A 6 -7.67 19.21 -4.70
CA SER A 6 -6.25 19.59 -4.69
C SER A 6 -5.41 18.65 -5.56
N GLU A 7 -5.59 17.34 -5.41
CA GLU A 7 -4.85 16.34 -6.21
C GLU A 7 -5.17 16.46 -7.70
N LEU A 8 -6.44 16.71 -8.06
CA LEU A 8 -6.83 16.95 -9.44
C LEU A 8 -6.24 18.24 -10.02
N ASP A 9 -6.14 19.30 -9.22
CA ASP A 9 -5.53 20.57 -9.63
C ASP A 9 -4.01 20.42 -9.82
N GLU A 10 -3.35 19.67 -8.93
CA GLU A 10 -1.92 19.37 -9.01
C GLU A 10 -1.56 18.53 -10.25
N LEU A 11 -2.46 17.67 -10.73
CA LEU A 11 -2.26 16.94 -11.98
C LEU A 11 -2.18 17.87 -13.20
N GLY A 12 -2.76 19.07 -13.13
CA GLY A 12 -2.70 20.08 -14.19
C GLY A 12 -3.30 19.66 -15.53
N ARG A 13 -4.13 18.61 -15.56
CA ARG A 13 -4.75 18.06 -16.76
C ARG A 13 -6.13 17.48 -16.48
N ASP A 14 -6.99 17.49 -17.48
CA ASP A 14 -8.28 16.81 -17.40
C ASP A 14 -8.10 15.30 -17.31
N VAL A 15 -8.96 14.67 -16.50
CA VAL A 15 -9.01 13.22 -16.32
C VAL A 15 -10.44 12.72 -16.50
N ASN A 16 -10.58 11.53 -17.10
CA ASN A 16 -11.85 10.82 -17.14
C ASN A 16 -12.08 10.15 -15.78
N LEU A 17 -12.64 10.92 -14.83
CA LEU A 17 -12.84 10.48 -13.45
C LEU A 17 -14.23 9.86 -13.26
N TYR A 18 -14.25 8.59 -12.85
CA TYR A 18 -15.44 7.89 -12.41
C TYR A 18 -15.37 7.65 -10.91
N ILE A 19 -16.45 7.93 -10.17
CA ILE A 19 -16.53 7.74 -8.73
C ILE A 19 -17.70 6.80 -8.42
N SER A 20 -17.45 5.75 -7.66
CA SER A 20 -18.52 4.83 -7.27
C SER A 20 -19.55 5.52 -6.38
N GLU A 21 -20.84 5.32 -6.66
CA GLU A 21 -21.95 5.83 -5.83
C GLU A 21 -21.93 5.29 -4.39
N ASN A 22 -21.19 4.20 -4.15
CA ASN A 22 -21.06 3.57 -2.83
C ASN A 22 -19.86 4.10 -2.01
N VAL A 23 -19.09 5.06 -2.56
CA VAL A 23 -17.96 5.68 -1.85
C VAL A 23 -18.47 6.47 -0.66
N HIS A 24 -17.91 6.19 0.51
CA HIS A 24 -18.18 6.95 1.73
C HIS A 24 -17.25 8.16 1.80
N MET A 25 -17.79 9.28 2.26
CA MET A 25 -17.05 10.52 2.44
C MET A 25 -16.47 10.60 3.85
N ILE A 26 -15.16 10.80 3.94
CA ILE A 26 -14.51 11.24 5.17
C ILE A 26 -15.06 12.62 5.55
N GLN A 27 -15.59 12.74 6.77
CA GLN A 27 -16.12 13.99 7.31
C GLN A 27 -15.11 14.65 8.27
N PRO A 28 -15.20 15.97 8.52
CA PRO A 28 -14.33 16.67 9.47
C PRO A 28 -14.28 16.00 10.86
N GLU A 29 -15.43 15.57 11.38
CA GLU A 29 -15.53 14.88 12.66
C GLU A 29 -14.77 13.54 12.70
N HIS A 30 -14.59 12.88 11.55
CA HIS A 30 -13.79 11.66 11.47
C HIS A 30 -12.30 11.99 11.65
N ILE A 31 -11.84 13.10 11.07
CA ILE A 31 -10.46 13.57 11.17
C ILE A 31 -10.16 14.03 12.59
N GLU A 32 -11.08 14.78 13.21
CA GLU A 32 -10.96 15.23 14.60
C GLU A 32 -10.83 14.05 15.56
N LYS A 33 -11.72 13.06 15.45
CA LYS A 33 -11.68 11.84 16.29
C LYS A 33 -10.40 11.04 16.09
N ASP A 34 -9.93 10.89 14.85
CA ASP A 34 -8.68 10.20 14.54
C ASP A 34 -7.46 10.95 15.06
N SER A 35 -7.50 12.28 15.02
CA SER A 35 -6.44 13.15 15.51
C SER A 35 -6.36 13.17 17.05
N ALA A 36 -7.49 13.02 17.75
CA ALA A 36 -7.55 12.89 19.21
C ALA A 36 -6.78 11.64 19.72
N GLY A 37 -6.57 10.65 18.84
CA GLY A 37 -5.62 9.58 19.03
C GLY A 37 -6.20 8.33 19.68
N SER A 38 -6.08 7.20 18.98
CA SER A 38 -6.45 5.86 19.46
C SER A 38 -5.26 5.01 19.89
N GLY A 39 -4.03 5.56 19.85
CA GLY A 39 -2.81 4.87 20.26
C GLY A 39 -2.18 3.93 19.22
N VAL A 40 -2.89 3.57 18.14
CA VAL A 40 -2.43 2.63 17.09
C VAL A 40 -1.45 3.25 16.07
N GLY A 41 -1.35 4.58 16.03
CA GLY A 41 -0.46 5.31 15.12
C GLY A 41 -1.04 5.50 13.71
N SER A 42 -2.33 5.82 13.63
CA SER A 42 -3.05 6.13 12.39
C SER A 42 -2.43 7.31 11.62
N THR A 43 -2.83 7.46 10.36
CA THR A 43 -2.46 8.61 9.51
C THR A 43 -3.19 9.90 9.88
N ARG A 44 -4.12 9.86 10.85
CA ARG A 44 -4.97 10.99 11.28
C ARG A 44 -5.79 11.59 10.14
N LYS A 45 -6.19 10.75 9.19
CA LYS A 45 -7.00 11.13 8.03
C LYS A 45 -8.47 10.77 8.19
N GLY A 46 -8.89 10.21 9.33
CA GLY A 46 -10.30 9.84 9.58
C GLY A 46 -10.74 8.55 8.91
N VAL A 47 -9.79 7.73 8.41
CA VAL A 47 -10.08 6.47 7.70
C VAL A 47 -10.87 5.52 8.60
N ALA A 48 -10.37 5.24 9.80
CA ALA A 48 -10.99 4.27 10.71
C ALA A 48 -12.42 4.66 11.09
N TYR A 49 -12.65 5.92 11.44
CA TYR A 49 -13.98 6.42 11.79
C TYR A 49 -14.94 6.42 10.61
N THR A 50 -14.45 6.67 9.39
CA THR A 50 -15.27 6.55 8.18
C THR A 50 -15.69 5.10 7.92
N TYR A 51 -14.78 4.14 8.10
CA TYR A 51 -15.12 2.72 8.01
C TYR A 51 -16.05 2.24 9.13
N ALA A 52 -15.88 2.76 10.35
CA ALA A 52 -16.81 2.48 11.46
C ALA A 52 -18.22 2.99 11.14
N ASP A 53 -18.35 4.20 10.60
CA ASP A 53 -19.63 4.78 10.20
C ASP A 53 -20.26 4.03 9.01
N ARG A 54 -19.43 3.54 8.07
CA ARG A 54 -19.87 2.62 7.02
C ARG A 54 -20.42 1.32 7.60
N ALA A 55 -19.71 0.68 8.52
CA ALA A 55 -20.13 -0.57 9.16
C ALA A 55 -21.43 -0.39 9.97
N LEU A 56 -21.58 0.75 10.62
CA LEU A 56 -22.80 1.15 11.34
C LEU A 56 -23.93 1.63 10.43
N ARG A 57 -23.71 1.69 9.11
CA ARG A 57 -24.69 2.14 8.09
C ARG A 57 -25.19 3.56 8.30
N LYS A 58 -24.35 4.42 8.88
CA LYS A 58 -24.65 5.85 9.13
C LYS A 58 -23.74 6.81 8.36
N GLY A 59 -22.72 6.29 7.69
CA GLY A 59 -21.76 7.11 6.96
C GLY A 59 -22.38 7.78 5.73
N LYS A 60 -21.98 9.04 5.49
CA LYS A 60 -22.39 9.79 4.31
C LYS A 60 -21.66 9.29 3.07
N ARG A 61 -22.37 9.18 1.96
CA ARG A 61 -21.81 8.80 0.64
C ARG A 61 -21.68 10.02 -0.26
N VAL A 62 -20.84 9.88 -1.29
CA VAL A 62 -20.65 10.91 -2.30
C VAL A 62 -21.94 11.13 -3.10
N THR A 63 -22.24 12.39 -3.43
CA THR A 63 -23.37 12.79 -4.28
C THR A 63 -22.88 13.68 -5.42
N GLN A 64 -23.65 13.75 -6.51
CA GLN A 64 -23.31 14.61 -7.65
C GLN A 64 -23.29 16.09 -7.24
N GLU A 65 -24.22 16.48 -6.36
CA GLU A 65 -24.26 17.81 -5.77
C GLU A 65 -22.97 18.12 -5.01
N ALA A 66 -22.51 17.21 -4.14
CA ALA A 66 -21.28 17.40 -3.38
C ALA A 66 -20.06 17.59 -4.29
N LEU A 67 -19.95 16.81 -5.37
CA LEU A 67 -18.87 16.96 -6.36
C LEU A 67 -18.93 18.32 -7.07
N THR A 68 -20.12 18.71 -7.52
CA THR A 68 -20.36 19.97 -8.24
C THR A 68 -20.02 21.19 -7.38
N THR A 69 -20.44 21.18 -6.11
CA THR A 69 -20.14 22.26 -5.14
C THR A 69 -18.64 22.41 -4.90
N HIS A 70 -17.85 21.34 -5.05
CA HIS A 70 -16.39 21.39 -4.90
C HIS A 70 -15.65 21.61 -6.24
N GLY A 71 -16.38 21.85 -7.34
CA GLY A 71 -15.80 22.02 -8.67
C GLY A 71 -15.10 20.76 -9.21
N ILE A 72 -15.53 19.57 -8.77
CA ILE A 72 -14.98 18.29 -9.24
C ILE A 72 -15.83 17.78 -10.40
N LYS A 73 -15.22 17.68 -11.59
CA LYS A 73 -15.83 17.05 -12.76
C LYS A 73 -15.59 15.53 -12.69
N ALA A 74 -16.62 14.79 -12.31
CA ALA A 74 -16.60 13.33 -12.29
C ALA A 74 -17.97 12.74 -12.62
N THR A 75 -17.98 11.52 -13.13
CA THR A 75 -19.20 10.73 -13.35
C THR A 75 -19.41 9.79 -12.18
N ILE A 76 -20.55 9.89 -11.51
CA ILE A 76 -20.96 8.89 -10.52
C ILE A 76 -21.41 7.62 -11.24
N TYR A 77 -20.91 6.47 -10.79
CA TYR A 77 -21.14 5.19 -11.43
C TYR A 77 -21.43 4.07 -10.43
N ARG A 78 -22.23 3.07 -10.82
CA ARG A 78 -22.46 1.84 -10.03
C ARG A 78 -21.72 0.66 -10.65
N GLY A 79 -20.76 0.10 -9.92
CA GLY A 79 -19.96 -1.04 -10.36
C GLY A 79 -18.59 -0.63 -10.91
N LEU A 80 -18.01 -1.46 -11.78
CA LEU A 80 -16.77 -1.13 -12.49
C LEU A 80 -17.08 -0.16 -13.64
N PRO A 81 -16.34 0.95 -13.79
CA PRO A 81 -16.55 1.89 -14.88
C PRO A 81 -16.42 1.18 -16.24
N PRO A 82 -16.95 1.76 -17.33
CA PRO A 82 -16.82 1.18 -18.66
C PRO A 82 -15.34 0.91 -19.00
N ILE A 83 -15.01 -0.35 -19.25
CA ILE A 83 -13.72 -0.78 -19.78
C ILE A 83 -14.00 -1.17 -21.23
N ALA A 84 -13.34 -0.55 -22.20
CA ALA A 84 -13.63 -0.84 -23.60
C ALA A 84 -13.23 -2.27 -23.97
N GLU A 85 -13.91 -2.84 -24.96
CA GLU A 85 -13.56 -4.15 -25.49
C GLU A 85 -12.12 -4.11 -26.05
N ASN A 86 -11.23 -4.94 -25.49
CA ASN A 86 -9.77 -4.98 -25.73
C ASN A 86 -8.90 -3.97 -24.96
N GLU A 87 -9.44 -3.22 -24.00
CA GLU A 87 -8.63 -2.43 -23.07
C GLU A 87 -8.25 -3.23 -21.82
N ASN A 88 -7.05 -2.95 -21.27
CA ASN A 88 -6.66 -3.48 -19.97
C ASN A 88 -7.06 -2.48 -18.87
N ALA A 89 -7.53 -2.99 -17.74
CA ALA A 89 -7.66 -2.22 -16.52
C ALA A 89 -6.54 -2.58 -15.53
N ILE A 90 -5.99 -1.58 -14.86
CA ILE A 90 -5.05 -1.79 -13.75
C ILE A 90 -5.75 -1.37 -12.46
N PHE A 91 -5.74 -2.27 -11.48
CA PHE A 91 -6.24 -2.02 -10.15
C PHE A 91 -5.06 -1.76 -9.22
N GLU A 92 -4.96 -0.53 -8.72
CA GLU A 92 -3.93 -0.15 -7.76
C GLU A 92 -4.41 -0.47 -6.33
N GLY A 93 -3.72 -1.40 -5.67
CA GLY A 93 -4.02 -1.78 -4.30
C GLY A 93 -3.43 -0.80 -3.28
N ALA A 94 -4.16 -0.58 -2.19
CA ALA A 94 -3.65 0.04 -0.98
C ALA A 94 -4.26 -0.64 0.25
N GLN A 95 -3.55 -0.85 1.36
CA GLN A 95 -2.11 -0.71 1.60
C GLN A 95 -1.37 -2.03 1.31
N GLY A 96 -0.47 -2.50 2.18
CA GLY A 96 0.16 -3.83 2.11
C GLY A 96 -0.42 -4.78 3.16
N LEU A 97 -0.43 -6.10 2.89
CA LEU A 97 -1.19 -7.11 3.64
C LEU A 97 -1.02 -7.05 5.17
N MET A 98 0.18 -6.75 5.68
CA MET A 98 0.39 -6.70 7.14
C MET A 98 -0.41 -5.59 7.84
N LEU A 99 -1.07 -4.72 7.07
CA LEU A 99 -2.02 -3.71 7.55
C LEU A 99 -3.47 -4.09 7.26
N ASP A 100 -3.77 -5.25 6.70
CA ASP A 100 -5.14 -5.68 6.39
C ASP A 100 -5.98 -5.83 7.67
N ILE A 101 -7.27 -5.53 7.59
CA ILE A 101 -8.18 -5.57 8.74
C ILE A 101 -8.33 -6.98 9.36
N ASP A 102 -8.27 -8.03 8.54
CA ASP A 102 -8.50 -9.42 8.94
C ASP A 102 -7.20 -10.23 9.02
N TYR A 103 -6.27 -9.97 8.10
CA TYR A 103 -5.01 -10.72 7.95
C TYR A 103 -3.76 -9.95 8.42
N GLY A 104 -3.92 -8.71 8.86
CA GLY A 104 -2.81 -7.89 9.33
C GLY A 104 -2.46 -8.08 10.80
N GLU A 105 -1.51 -7.28 11.27
CA GLU A 105 -1.01 -7.31 12.65
C GLU A 105 -1.93 -6.52 13.61
N TYR A 106 -3.16 -7.01 13.81
CA TYR A 106 -4.15 -6.37 14.68
C TYR A 106 -3.58 -6.09 16.09
N PRO A 107 -3.81 -4.91 16.69
CA PRO A 107 -4.67 -3.80 16.23
C PRO A 107 -3.95 -2.75 15.36
N TYR A 108 -2.70 -2.99 14.97
CA TYR A 108 -1.88 -2.01 14.26
C TYR A 108 -2.07 -2.11 12.74
N ILE A 109 -3.30 -1.89 12.28
CA ILE A 109 -3.72 -2.14 10.90
C ILE A 109 -4.55 -0.97 10.38
N THR A 110 -4.89 -1.01 9.09
CA THR A 110 -5.94 -0.15 8.54
C THR A 110 -7.32 -0.73 8.86
N SER A 111 -8.38 0.02 8.57
CA SER A 111 -9.76 -0.42 8.77
C SER A 111 -10.42 -0.96 7.50
N SER A 112 -9.61 -1.31 6.50
CA SER A 112 -10.05 -1.80 5.20
C SER A 112 -9.38 -3.11 4.85
N SER A 113 -10.04 -3.91 4.02
CA SER A 113 -9.38 -5.05 3.39
C SER A 113 -8.50 -4.58 2.22
N ILE A 114 -7.34 -5.21 2.11
CA ILE A 114 -6.30 -5.03 1.10
C ILE A 114 -6.37 -6.19 0.07
N MET A 115 -7.23 -7.18 0.33
CA MET A 115 -7.30 -8.40 -0.47
C MET A 115 -7.67 -8.12 -1.93
N PRO A 116 -6.98 -8.77 -2.89
CA PRO A 116 -7.30 -8.63 -4.31
C PRO A 116 -8.71 -9.13 -4.63
N SER A 117 -9.27 -10.02 -3.81
CA SER A 117 -10.64 -10.55 -3.96
C SER A 117 -11.74 -9.48 -3.92
N SER A 118 -11.43 -8.25 -3.50
CA SER A 118 -12.32 -7.10 -3.62
C SER A 118 -12.62 -6.71 -5.08
N VAL A 119 -11.81 -7.16 -6.04
CA VAL A 119 -11.99 -6.99 -7.48
C VAL A 119 -12.32 -8.35 -8.11
N HIS A 120 -13.44 -8.44 -8.81
CA HIS A 120 -13.82 -9.64 -9.54
C HIS A 120 -13.09 -9.71 -10.90
N ARG A 121 -12.71 -10.93 -11.33
CA ARG A 121 -12.06 -11.21 -12.63
C ARG A 121 -10.70 -10.54 -12.80
N ILE A 122 -9.78 -10.82 -11.88
CA ILE A 122 -8.38 -10.46 -12.04
C ILE A 122 -7.70 -11.51 -12.93
N ASP A 123 -7.19 -11.10 -14.08
CA ASP A 123 -6.40 -11.98 -14.96
C ASP A 123 -4.97 -12.19 -14.45
N LYS A 124 -4.43 -11.18 -13.77
CA LYS A 124 -3.05 -11.17 -13.26
C LYS A 124 -2.92 -10.32 -12.00
N PHE A 125 -2.39 -10.90 -10.93
CA PHE A 125 -2.10 -10.23 -9.68
C PHE A 125 -0.59 -10.15 -9.41
N ILE A 126 -0.09 -8.92 -9.29
CA ILE A 126 1.31 -8.63 -9.02
C ILE A 126 1.47 -8.21 -7.56
N GLY A 127 2.18 -9.01 -6.77
CA GLY A 127 2.60 -8.65 -5.42
C GLY A 127 3.80 -7.70 -5.46
N VAL A 128 3.79 -6.65 -4.65
CA VAL A 128 4.91 -5.70 -4.57
C VAL A 128 5.50 -5.74 -3.17
N MET A 129 6.80 -6.02 -3.08
CA MET A 129 7.56 -5.94 -1.83
C MET A 129 8.77 -5.02 -2.00
N LYS A 130 9.26 -4.47 -0.89
CA LYS A 130 10.55 -3.78 -0.85
C LYS A 130 11.67 -4.78 -0.54
N SER A 131 12.90 -4.44 -0.91
CA SER A 131 14.12 -5.17 -0.55
C SER A 131 14.44 -5.14 0.96
N TYR A 132 13.74 -4.29 1.72
CA TYR A 132 13.78 -4.20 3.18
C TYR A 132 12.42 -3.75 3.72
N THR A 133 12.12 -4.06 4.98
CA THR A 133 10.83 -3.75 5.59
C THR A 133 10.80 -2.31 6.11
N THR A 134 9.68 -1.62 5.87
CA THR A 134 9.41 -0.30 6.43
C THR A 134 8.09 -0.27 7.15
N ARG A 135 8.03 0.39 8.32
CA ARG A 135 6.82 0.54 9.12
C ARG A 135 6.56 1.98 9.51
N VAL A 136 5.31 2.40 9.33
CA VAL A 136 4.75 3.63 9.89
C VAL A 136 3.80 3.25 11.01
N GLY A 137 3.81 4.00 12.11
CA GLY A 137 2.93 3.73 13.24
C GLY A 137 3.57 2.82 14.28
N LYS A 138 2.74 2.28 15.19
CA LYS A 138 3.17 1.30 16.19
C LYS A 138 2.93 -0.12 15.66
N GLY A 139 3.40 -1.12 16.40
CA GLY A 139 3.24 -2.53 16.06
C GLY A 139 4.47 -3.16 15.42
N PRO A 140 4.36 -4.43 15.01
CA PRO A 140 5.47 -5.17 14.43
C PRO A 140 5.85 -4.67 13.01
N PRO A 141 6.98 -5.14 12.45
CA PRO A 141 7.93 -6.07 13.07
C PRO A 141 8.71 -5.41 14.23
N TYR A 142 8.91 -6.17 15.30
CA TYR A 142 9.63 -5.72 16.50
C TYR A 142 11.15 -5.73 16.34
N HIS A 143 11.67 -6.06 15.15
CA HIS A 143 13.10 -6.10 14.86
C HIS A 143 13.78 -4.74 15.05
N PRO A 144 15.07 -4.70 15.42
CA PRO A 144 15.85 -3.46 15.52
C PRO A 144 15.70 -2.54 14.30
N ASP A 145 15.68 -1.24 14.59
CA ASP A 145 15.66 -0.20 13.56
C ASP A 145 17.04 -0.07 12.89
N LEU A 146 17.04 0.20 11.59
CA LEU A 146 18.23 0.38 10.73
C LEU A 146 18.18 1.77 10.08
N PRO A 147 18.58 2.84 10.79
CA PRO A 147 18.46 4.22 10.33
C PRO A 147 19.18 4.50 9.00
N GLU A 148 20.23 3.75 8.68
CA GLU A 148 20.97 3.84 7.43
C GLU A 148 20.10 3.50 6.21
N LEU A 149 19.23 2.49 6.32
CA LEU A 149 18.29 2.14 5.25
C LEU A 149 17.21 3.22 5.10
N ARG A 150 16.80 3.84 6.20
CA ARG A 150 15.87 4.98 6.17
C ARG A 150 16.45 6.16 5.40
N GLN A 151 17.69 6.52 5.70
CA GLN A 151 18.36 7.65 5.04
C GLN A 151 18.56 7.37 3.56
N LYS A 152 19.16 6.23 3.20
CA LYS A 152 19.38 5.84 1.80
C LYS A 152 18.07 5.74 1.03
N GLY A 153 17.05 5.13 1.63
CA GLY A 153 15.75 4.88 1.01
C GLY A 153 14.76 6.03 1.04
N ASN A 154 15.14 7.19 1.59
CA ASN A 154 14.27 8.34 1.84
C ASN A 154 12.94 7.94 2.53
N GLU A 155 13.02 7.14 3.59
CA GLU A 155 11.85 6.57 4.27
C GLU A 155 11.26 7.52 5.31
N PHE A 156 10.67 8.60 4.80
CA PHE A 156 9.98 9.63 5.58
C PHE A 156 8.55 9.81 5.08
N GLY A 157 7.64 10.21 5.97
CA GLY A 157 6.28 10.56 5.58
C GLY A 157 6.27 11.82 4.71
N VAL A 158 5.65 11.77 3.54
CA VAL A 158 5.64 12.89 2.56
C VAL A 158 5.03 14.17 3.16
N THR A 159 3.93 14.04 3.92
CA THR A 159 3.25 15.19 4.53
C THR A 159 3.81 15.57 5.90
N THR A 160 4.15 14.57 6.73
CA THR A 160 4.49 14.79 8.15
C THR A 160 5.99 14.84 8.42
N GLY A 161 6.82 14.46 7.46
CA GLY A 161 8.27 14.24 7.66
C GLY A 161 8.61 13.11 8.63
N ARG A 162 7.61 12.38 9.15
CA ARG A 162 7.82 11.40 10.22
C ARG A 162 8.73 10.27 9.72
N PRO A 163 9.81 9.93 10.45
CA PRO A 163 10.68 8.82 10.07
C PRO A 163 9.93 7.51 10.16
N ARG A 164 10.09 6.66 9.14
CA ARG A 164 9.57 5.29 9.14
C ARG A 164 10.59 4.37 9.79
N LYS A 165 10.17 3.44 10.64
CA LYS A 165 11.04 2.37 11.10
C LYS A 165 11.49 1.55 9.89
N THR A 166 12.77 1.22 9.80
CA THR A 166 13.35 0.43 8.71
C THR A 166 14.08 -0.76 9.29
N THR A 167 13.94 -1.94 8.70
CA THR A 167 14.60 -3.16 9.17
C THR A 167 14.74 -4.16 8.03
N TRP A 168 15.51 -5.23 8.23
CA TRP A 168 15.65 -6.29 7.24
C TRP A 168 14.32 -7.01 7.01
N ASN A 169 14.16 -7.57 5.80
CA ASN A 169 12.97 -8.35 5.48
C ASN A 169 12.84 -9.56 6.42
N ASP A 170 11.60 -9.80 6.86
CA ASP A 170 11.23 -10.98 7.65
C ASP A 170 10.61 -12.02 6.72
N ILE A 171 11.31 -13.13 6.54
CA ILE A 171 10.96 -14.18 5.59
C ILE A 171 9.70 -14.93 6.03
N ASP A 172 9.43 -15.04 7.33
CA ASP A 172 8.22 -15.69 7.82
C ASP A 172 7.01 -14.79 7.57
N GLN A 173 7.17 -13.48 7.78
CA GLN A 173 6.15 -12.48 7.45
C GLN A 173 5.84 -12.45 5.95
N LEU A 174 6.87 -12.52 5.09
CA LEU A 174 6.70 -12.57 3.63
C LEU A 174 6.03 -13.88 3.17
N ASN A 175 6.44 -15.03 3.72
CA ASN A 175 5.81 -16.32 3.44
C ASN A 175 4.33 -16.32 3.84
N TYR A 176 4.03 -15.80 5.03
CA TYR A 176 2.65 -15.58 5.46
C TYR A 176 1.90 -14.75 4.42
N ALA A 177 2.45 -13.59 4.04
CA ALA A 177 1.76 -12.71 3.12
C ALA A 177 1.50 -13.33 1.74
N ILE A 178 2.50 -14.01 1.18
CA ILE A 178 2.39 -14.69 -0.11
C ILE A 178 1.39 -15.84 -0.06
N SER A 179 1.34 -16.59 1.05
CA SER A 179 0.37 -17.68 1.21
C SER A 179 -1.09 -17.20 1.31
N ILE A 180 -1.31 -16.00 1.83
CA ILE A 180 -2.65 -15.40 1.92
C ILE A 180 -3.08 -14.77 0.60
N VAL A 181 -2.24 -13.92 -0.01
CA VAL A 181 -2.63 -13.14 -1.21
C VAL A 181 -2.36 -13.86 -2.53
N GLN A 182 -1.47 -14.86 -2.53
CA GLN A 182 -1.16 -15.74 -3.67
C GLN A 182 -0.94 -14.99 -5.00
N PRO A 183 0.08 -14.11 -5.10
CA PRO A 183 0.37 -13.41 -6.34
C PRO A 183 0.84 -14.36 -7.45
N ASP A 184 0.53 -14.00 -8.68
CA ASP A 184 1.07 -14.65 -9.89
C ASP A 184 2.55 -14.31 -10.05
N GLU A 185 2.91 -13.07 -9.73
CA GLU A 185 4.27 -12.55 -9.85
C GLU A 185 4.59 -11.64 -8.66
N ILE A 186 5.85 -11.64 -8.23
CA ILE A 186 6.33 -10.75 -7.16
C ILE A 186 7.37 -9.79 -7.73
N VAL A 187 7.14 -8.50 -7.52
CA VAL A 187 8.08 -7.42 -7.84
C VAL A 187 8.79 -6.98 -6.57
N VAL A 188 10.12 -7.05 -6.60
CA VAL A 188 10.98 -6.53 -5.53
C VAL A 188 11.46 -5.13 -5.92
N THR A 189 11.17 -4.15 -5.08
CA THR A 189 11.51 -2.74 -5.26
C THR A 189 12.66 -2.30 -4.36
N LYS A 190 13.28 -1.15 -4.67
CA LYS A 190 14.34 -0.52 -3.88
C LYS A 190 15.61 -1.36 -3.69
N LEU A 191 15.96 -2.20 -4.67
CA LEU A 191 17.20 -2.99 -4.63
C LEU A 191 18.46 -2.11 -4.72
N ASP A 192 18.35 -0.96 -5.37
CA ASP A 192 19.38 0.09 -5.45
C ASP A 192 19.84 0.57 -4.07
N ILE A 193 18.95 0.60 -3.08
CA ILE A 193 19.25 0.99 -1.70
C ILE A 193 20.22 0.02 -1.02
N LEU A 194 20.17 -1.26 -1.40
CA LEU A 194 21.06 -2.28 -0.88
C LEU A 194 22.38 -2.38 -1.65
N LYS A 195 22.52 -1.66 -2.77
CA LYS A 195 23.76 -1.61 -3.55
C LYS A 195 24.92 -1.17 -2.65
N ASN A 196 26.05 -1.87 -2.76
CA ASN A 196 27.25 -1.68 -1.94
C ASN A 196 27.04 -1.90 -0.42
N THR A 197 26.01 -2.64 -0.01
CA THR A 197 25.85 -3.08 1.37
C THR A 197 26.50 -4.46 1.52
N PRO A 198 27.61 -4.60 2.29
CA PRO A 198 28.37 -5.85 2.35
C PRO A 198 27.75 -6.92 3.26
N ASN A 199 26.83 -6.53 4.15
CA ASN A 199 26.15 -7.40 5.11
C ASN A 199 24.63 -7.22 5.00
N ILE A 200 24.07 -7.66 3.87
CA ILE A 200 22.62 -7.75 3.71
C ILE A 200 22.14 -8.93 4.55
N CYS A 201 21.14 -8.68 5.38
CA CYS A 201 20.58 -9.71 6.25
C CYS A 201 19.08 -9.90 6.02
N VAL A 202 18.56 -10.99 6.57
CA VAL A 202 17.13 -11.30 6.67
C VAL A 202 16.79 -11.85 8.04
N TYR A 203 15.54 -11.72 8.46
CA TYR A 203 15.01 -12.44 9.62
C TYR A 203 14.31 -13.72 9.16
N LYS A 204 14.59 -14.83 9.85
CA LYS A 204 13.88 -16.11 9.70
C LYS A 204 13.80 -16.79 11.06
N ASN A 205 12.65 -17.31 11.45
CA ASN A 205 12.37 -17.82 12.80
C ASN A 205 12.84 -16.85 13.91
N ASN A 206 12.58 -15.54 13.74
CA ASN A 206 13.06 -14.46 14.62
C ASN A 206 14.59 -14.37 14.82
N LYS A 207 15.39 -15.02 13.97
CA LYS A 207 16.86 -14.94 13.99
C LYS A 207 17.36 -14.18 12.78
N LEU A 208 18.42 -13.39 12.98
CA LEU A 208 19.08 -12.64 11.93
C LEU A 208 20.09 -13.54 11.19
N PHE A 209 19.98 -13.61 9.87
CA PHE A 209 20.89 -14.34 9.00
C PHE A 209 21.58 -13.36 8.05
N ASN A 210 22.92 -13.42 8.00
CA ASN A 210 23.70 -12.66 7.03
C ASN A 210 23.71 -13.41 5.69
N ILE A 211 23.18 -12.78 4.66
CA ILE A 211 23.17 -13.28 3.27
C ILE A 211 24.40 -12.79 2.50
N GLY A 212 25.08 -11.74 3.00
CA GLY A 212 26.28 -11.18 2.41
C GLY A 212 25.95 -10.06 1.44
N ASN A 213 26.24 -10.26 0.16
CA ASN A 213 26.10 -9.22 -0.87
C ASN A 213 24.73 -9.27 -1.57
N LEU A 214 24.51 -8.32 -2.49
CA LEU A 214 23.25 -8.18 -3.21
C LEU A 214 22.94 -9.36 -4.15
N ASP A 215 23.95 -10.00 -4.73
CA ASP A 215 23.73 -11.13 -5.63
C ASP A 215 23.28 -12.36 -4.84
N ASN A 216 23.95 -12.66 -3.72
CA ASN A 216 23.49 -13.68 -2.78
C ASN A 216 22.06 -13.42 -2.28
N TYR A 217 21.71 -12.15 -2.03
CA TYR A 217 20.37 -11.77 -1.60
C TYR A 217 19.32 -12.05 -2.67
N LYS A 218 19.65 -11.79 -3.94
CA LYS A 218 18.76 -12.11 -5.06
C LYS A 218 18.58 -13.61 -5.21
N ASP A 219 19.67 -14.37 -5.16
CA ASP A 219 19.63 -15.83 -5.27
C ASP A 219 18.79 -16.43 -4.14
N PHE A 220 19.02 -15.99 -2.90
CA PHE A 220 18.22 -16.39 -1.74
C PHE A 220 16.72 -16.12 -1.92
N LEU A 221 16.35 -14.94 -2.43
CA LEU A 221 14.95 -14.61 -2.67
C LEU A 221 14.33 -15.45 -3.78
N LEU A 222 15.04 -15.71 -4.88
CA LEU A 222 14.57 -16.58 -5.97
C LEU A 222 14.33 -18.02 -5.50
N GLU A 223 15.26 -18.55 -4.68
CA GLU A 223 15.11 -19.87 -4.08
C GLU A 223 13.94 -19.93 -3.11
N THR A 224 13.72 -18.86 -2.33
CA THR A 224 12.65 -18.80 -1.33
C THR A 224 11.27 -18.59 -1.97
N PHE A 225 11.19 -17.78 -3.02
CA PHE A 225 9.95 -17.35 -3.65
C PHE A 225 10.02 -17.57 -5.18
N PRO A 226 9.59 -18.74 -5.69
CA PRO A 226 9.82 -19.16 -7.09
C PRO A 226 9.00 -18.40 -8.16
N LYS A 227 8.51 -17.20 -7.86
CA LYS A 227 7.69 -16.34 -8.75
C LYS A 227 8.19 -14.89 -8.81
N ILE A 228 9.41 -14.63 -8.36
CA ILE A 228 9.98 -13.28 -8.38
C ILE A 228 10.35 -12.86 -9.81
N LYS A 229 9.95 -11.65 -10.17
CA LYS A 229 10.50 -10.89 -11.29
C LYS A 229 11.27 -9.69 -10.76
N TRP A 230 12.46 -9.49 -11.31
CA TRP A 230 13.33 -8.38 -10.94
C TRP A 230 13.04 -7.14 -11.76
N PHE A 231 12.97 -5.99 -11.09
CA PHE A 231 13.01 -4.68 -11.73
C PHE A 231 14.21 -3.92 -11.15
N SER A 232 15.05 -3.35 -12.01
CA SER A 232 16.25 -2.63 -11.60
C SER A 232 15.95 -1.31 -10.89
N GLU A 233 14.77 -0.73 -11.15
CA GLU A 233 14.23 0.48 -10.52
C GLU A 233 12.74 0.29 -10.20
N ALA A 234 12.16 1.14 -9.34
CA ALA A 234 10.70 1.14 -9.14
C ALA A 234 10.03 1.34 -10.51
N PRO A 235 9.05 0.51 -10.90
CA PRO A 235 8.51 0.56 -12.25
C PRO A 235 7.74 1.87 -12.46
N HIS A 236 8.38 2.86 -13.05
CA HIS A 236 7.73 4.05 -13.57
C HIS A 236 7.24 3.74 -14.99
N GLY A 237 6.03 3.16 -15.08
CA GLY A 237 5.35 2.89 -16.35
C GLY A 237 5.57 1.50 -16.96
N ASP A 238 6.52 0.70 -16.46
CA ASP A 238 6.82 -0.62 -17.05
C ASP A 238 5.93 -1.78 -16.54
N LEU A 239 5.08 -1.57 -15.53
CA LEU A 239 4.07 -2.57 -15.12
C LEU A 239 3.08 -2.88 -16.25
N ILE A 240 2.84 -1.93 -17.17
CA ILE A 240 1.94 -2.07 -18.31
C ILE A 240 2.53 -3.01 -19.39
N LYS A 241 3.87 -3.13 -19.45
CA LYS A 241 4.56 -3.95 -20.46
C LYS A 241 4.72 -5.41 -20.07
N VAL A 242 4.27 -5.82 -18.88
CA VAL A 242 4.31 -7.23 -18.45
C VAL A 242 3.14 -8.01 -19.06
N ARG A 243 3.09 -8.07 -20.38
CA ARG A 243 2.29 -9.03 -21.15
C ARG A 243 3.14 -10.24 -21.50
#